data_AF-A0AAE9CZB4-F1
#
_entry.id   AF-A0AAE9CZB4-F1
#
_cell.length_a   1.000
_cell.length_b   1.000
_cell.length_c   1.000
_cell.angle_alpha   90.00
_cell.angle_beta   90.00
_cell.angle_gamma   90.00
#
_symmetry.space_group_name_H-M   'P 1'
#
loop_
_entity.id
_entity.type
_entity.pdbx_description
1 polymer ?
#
loop_
_entity_poly.entity_id
_entity_poly.type
_entity_poly.pdbx_seq_one_letter_code
_entity_poly.pdbx_strand_id
1 'polypeptide(L)'
;MVTNSALVCTWFNAFMDLSMSIMIITYSPIYFNTVLEFPIEQTAFIIGVTNFAQLPFKFGAAFISDRITSINPKAKMLIFNTISCGIVSILFGGLGFISKDQKWVAMFLLIAVNCLMSTNCAGFYQCGRHVSQQFADVVIAAIQFCKCLALFFVPAIVAATVTDESDRYQWSHAFLVMSGLLLVANFSAYFFFTDQPAEFTKTNEPQEFQSMKDEKL
;
A
#
# COMPACT_ATOMS: atom_id res chain seq x y z
N MET A 1 19.02 -1.80 -11.52
CA MET A 1 18.04 -1.87 -10.42
C MET A 1 17.17 -0.61 -10.36
N VAL A 2 17.74 0.59 -10.23
CA VAL A 2 16.99 1.87 -10.14
C VAL A 2 16.31 2.28 -11.46
N THR A 3 16.83 1.85 -12.61
CA THR A 3 16.31 2.21 -13.93
C THR A 3 15.04 1.46 -14.35
N ASN A 4 14.63 0.42 -13.62
CA ASN A 4 13.44 -0.36 -14.00
C ASN A 4 12.17 0.32 -13.48
N SER A 5 11.34 0.82 -14.38
CA SER A 5 10.11 1.55 -14.07
C SER A 5 9.12 0.75 -13.22
N ALA A 6 9.11 -0.58 -13.32
CA ALA A 6 8.25 -1.44 -12.49
C ALA A 6 8.69 -1.43 -11.02
N LEU A 7 10.01 -1.45 -10.77
CA LEU A 7 10.57 -1.38 -9.41
C LEU A 7 10.35 0.00 -8.79
N VAL A 8 10.57 1.08 -9.55
CA VAL A 8 10.29 2.44 -9.07
C VAL A 8 8.80 2.62 -8.75
N CYS A 9 7.91 2.10 -9.59
CA CYS A 9 6.46 2.12 -9.31
C CYS A 9 6.10 1.31 -8.06
N THR A 10 6.78 0.19 -7.83
CA THR A 10 6.60 -0.66 -6.64
C THR A 10 7.05 0.07 -5.37
N TRP A 11 8.21 0.75 -5.44
CA TRP A 11 8.72 1.58 -4.34
C TRP A 11 7.80 2.75 -4.03
N PHE A 12 7.28 3.42 -5.06
CA PHE A 12 6.32 4.50 -4.89
C PHE A 12 5.01 4.01 -4.26
N ASN A 13 4.46 2.88 -4.73
CA ASN A 13 3.26 2.28 -4.12
C ASN A 13 3.51 1.90 -2.66
N ALA A 14 4.64 1.30 -2.34
CA ALA A 14 4.99 0.93 -0.98
C ALA A 14 5.17 2.15 -0.06
N PHE A 15 5.79 3.22 -0.56
CA PHE A 15 5.91 4.49 0.16
C PHE A 15 4.53 5.10 0.47
N MET A 16 3.64 5.14 -0.53
CA MET A 16 2.29 5.67 -0.35
C MET A 16 1.43 4.82 0.59
N ASP A 17 1.55 3.49 0.49
CA ASP A 17 0.95 2.53 1.42
C ASP A 17 1.35 2.84 2.87
N LEU A 18 2.64 2.88 3.18
CA LEU A 18 3.04 3.17 4.57
C LEU A 18 2.63 4.59 5.01
N SER A 19 2.68 5.57 4.11
CA SER A 19 2.24 6.94 4.41
C SER A 19 0.76 6.96 4.81
N MET A 20 -0.09 6.23 4.10
CA MET A 20 -1.50 6.09 4.47
C MET A 20 -1.66 5.35 5.81
N SER A 21 -0.88 4.30 6.09
CA SER A 21 -0.94 3.59 7.37
C SER A 21 -0.58 4.49 8.55
N ILE A 22 0.44 5.35 8.40
CA ILE A 22 0.82 6.32 9.43
C ILE A 22 -0.29 7.35 9.63
N MET A 23 -0.89 7.86 8.54
CA MET A 23 -2.04 8.77 8.64
C MET A 23 -3.19 8.15 9.44
N ILE A 24 -3.47 6.88 9.20
CA ILE A 24 -4.51 6.13 9.89
C ILE A 24 -4.17 5.91 11.37
N ILE A 25 -2.97 5.40 11.68
CA ILE A 25 -2.62 4.98 13.04
C ILE A 25 -2.35 6.19 13.95
N THR A 26 -1.69 7.22 13.43
CA THR A 26 -1.24 8.36 14.21
C THR A 26 -2.27 9.48 14.23
N TYR A 27 -2.83 9.85 13.07
CA TYR A 27 -3.62 11.07 12.94
C TYR A 27 -5.13 10.84 12.97
N SER A 28 -5.62 9.66 12.62
CA SER A 28 -7.06 9.36 12.80
C SER A 28 -7.49 9.44 14.27
N PRO A 29 -6.79 8.87 15.27
CA PRO A 29 -7.22 9.03 16.66
C PRO A 29 -7.30 10.49 17.11
N ILE A 30 -6.38 11.34 16.63
CA ILE A 30 -6.39 12.79 16.88
C ILE A 30 -7.65 13.42 16.27
N TYR A 31 -7.93 13.15 15.00
CA TYR A 31 -9.14 13.63 14.32
C TYR A 31 -10.44 13.18 15.00
N PHE A 32 -10.53 11.91 15.39
CA PHE A 32 -11.71 11.38 16.07
C PHE A 32 -11.92 12.02 17.44
N ASN A 33 -10.84 12.38 18.14
CA ASN A 33 -10.97 13.05 19.43
C ASN A 33 -11.28 14.54 19.29
N THR A 34 -10.52 15.27 18.48
CA THR A 34 -10.60 16.73 18.36
C THR A 34 -11.83 17.19 17.58
N VAL A 35 -12.19 16.49 16.49
CA VAL A 35 -13.30 16.86 15.61
C VAL A 35 -14.58 16.11 15.95
N LEU A 36 -14.52 14.80 16.17
CA LEU A 36 -15.71 13.98 16.44
C LEU A 36 -16.03 13.82 17.93
N GLU A 37 -15.19 14.36 18.82
CA GLU A 37 -15.35 14.32 20.28
C GLU A 37 -15.55 12.89 20.81
N PHE A 38 -14.90 11.92 20.16
CA PHE A 38 -14.88 10.54 20.64
C PHE A 38 -13.91 10.40 21.83
N PRO A 39 -14.29 9.62 22.87
CA PRO A 39 -13.37 9.27 23.94
C PRO A 39 -12.11 8.56 23.39
N ILE A 40 -10.94 9.09 23.75
CA ILE A 40 -9.63 8.59 23.29
C ILE A 40 -9.46 7.11 23.64
N GLU A 41 -9.93 6.67 24.81
CA GLU A 41 -9.81 5.28 25.26
C GLU A 41 -10.50 4.30 24.31
N GLN A 42 -11.73 4.62 23.87
CA GLN A 42 -12.49 3.76 22.96
C GLN A 42 -11.87 3.75 21.57
N THR A 43 -11.46 4.92 21.08
CA THR A 43 -10.82 5.04 19.77
C THR A 43 -9.49 4.29 19.73
N ALA A 44 -8.64 4.45 20.75
CA ALA A 44 -7.38 3.75 20.88
C ALA A 44 -7.58 2.23 20.99
N PHE A 45 -8.56 1.78 21.78
CA PHE A 45 -8.90 0.36 21.90
C PHE A 45 -9.31 -0.24 20.55
N ILE A 46 -10.22 0.40 19.82
CA ILE A 46 -10.68 -0.08 18.51
C ILE A 46 -9.56 -0.06 17.48
N ILE A 47 -8.71 0.98 17.45
CA ILE A 47 -7.55 1.03 16.56
C ILE A 47 -6.57 -0.10 16.90
N GLY A 48 -6.34 -0.38 18.19
CA GLY A 48 -5.52 -1.51 18.63
C GLY A 48 -6.07 -2.86 18.15
N VAL A 49 -7.37 -3.11 18.35
CA VAL A 49 -8.06 -4.32 17.86
C VAL A 49 -7.97 -4.43 16.34
N THR A 50 -8.15 -3.31 15.64
CA THR A 50 -8.10 -3.28 14.17
C THR A 50 -6.71 -3.61 13.66
N ASN A 51 -5.65 -3.05 14.26
CA ASN A 51 -4.27 -3.36 13.92
C ASN A 51 -3.95 -4.84 14.17
N PHE A 52 -4.45 -5.41 15.27
CA PHE A 52 -4.32 -6.84 15.52
C PHE A 52 -5.06 -7.69 14.48
N ALA A 53 -6.28 -7.27 14.09
CA ALA A 53 -7.06 -7.92 13.05
C ALA A 53 -6.40 -7.87 11.67
N GLN A 54 -5.49 -6.93 11.40
CA GLN A 54 -4.76 -6.91 10.13
C GLN A 54 -3.95 -8.19 9.88
N LEU A 55 -3.43 -8.85 10.94
CA LEU A 55 -2.63 -10.06 10.80
C LEU A 55 -3.38 -11.22 10.11
N PRO A 56 -4.54 -11.70 10.62
CA PRO A 56 -5.28 -12.75 9.94
C PRO A 56 -5.78 -12.32 8.55
N PHE A 57 -6.12 -11.04 8.35
CA PHE A 57 -6.48 -10.54 7.02
C PHE A 57 -5.31 -10.59 6.03
N LYS A 58 -4.08 -10.27 6.46
CA LYS A 58 -2.86 -10.40 5.65
C LYS A 58 -2.61 -11.86 5.27
N PHE A 59 -2.68 -12.78 6.23
CA PHE A 59 -2.51 -14.21 5.96
C PHE A 59 -3.60 -14.74 5.03
N GLY A 60 -4.85 -14.35 5.24
CA GLY A 60 -5.97 -14.70 4.36
C GLY A 60 -5.76 -14.19 2.95
N ALA A 61 -5.38 -12.92 2.78
CA ALA A 61 -5.11 -12.34 1.47
C ALA A 61 -3.94 -13.02 0.74
N ALA A 62 -2.85 -13.33 1.47
CA ALA A 62 -1.72 -14.07 0.93
C ALA A 62 -2.14 -15.48 0.49
N PHE A 63 -2.88 -16.21 1.33
CA PHE A 63 -3.37 -17.55 1.01
C PHE A 63 -4.33 -17.55 -0.19
N ILE A 64 -5.28 -16.60 -0.24
CA ILE A 64 -6.20 -16.45 -1.37
C ILE A 64 -5.40 -16.12 -2.63
N SER A 65 -4.41 -15.23 -2.54
CA SER A 65 -3.51 -14.96 -3.66
C SER A 65 -2.87 -16.28 -4.11
N ASP A 66 -2.18 -17.02 -3.27
CA ASP A 66 -1.47 -18.24 -3.68
C ASP A 66 -2.38 -19.32 -4.29
N ARG A 67 -3.64 -19.41 -3.84
CA ARG A 67 -4.62 -20.37 -4.36
C ARG A 67 -5.21 -20.00 -5.72
N ILE A 68 -5.22 -18.72 -6.09
CA ILE A 68 -5.72 -18.29 -7.41
C ILE A 68 -4.62 -18.54 -8.46
N THR A 69 -4.73 -19.68 -9.14
CA THR A 69 -3.88 -20.08 -10.27
C THR A 69 -4.54 -19.88 -11.63
N SER A 70 -5.86 -19.65 -11.68
CA SER A 70 -6.64 -19.58 -12.92
C SER A 70 -6.59 -18.22 -13.64
N ILE A 71 -5.99 -17.19 -13.03
CA ILE A 71 -5.94 -15.82 -13.58
C ILE A 71 -4.49 -15.47 -13.94
N ASN A 72 -4.31 -14.69 -15.00
CA ASN A 72 -3.01 -14.13 -15.38
C ASN A 72 -2.35 -13.43 -14.16
N PRO A 73 -1.12 -13.80 -13.75
CA PRO A 73 -0.49 -13.29 -12.54
C PRO A 73 -0.44 -11.76 -12.48
N LYS A 74 -0.19 -11.09 -13.62
CA LYS A 74 -0.22 -9.62 -13.70
C LYS A 74 -1.61 -9.06 -13.38
N ALA A 75 -2.67 -9.63 -13.95
CA ALA A 75 -4.04 -9.16 -13.72
C ALA A 75 -4.45 -9.36 -12.26
N LYS A 76 -4.06 -10.49 -11.66
CA LYS A 76 -4.27 -10.78 -10.24
C LYS A 76 -3.61 -9.75 -9.34
N MET A 77 -2.32 -9.45 -9.54
CA MET A 77 -1.61 -8.41 -8.77
C MET A 77 -2.29 -7.05 -8.87
N LEU A 78 -2.76 -6.67 -10.07
CA LEU A 78 -3.47 -5.42 -10.30
C LEU A 78 -4.82 -5.37 -9.58
N ILE A 79 -5.60 -6.46 -9.59
CA ILE A 79 -6.87 -6.55 -8.86
C ILE A 79 -6.63 -6.37 -7.36
N PHE A 80 -5.66 -7.09 -6.80
CA PHE A 80 -5.31 -6.94 -5.38
C PHE A 80 -4.86 -5.51 -5.06
N ASN A 81 -4.00 -4.90 -5.88
CA ASN A 81 -3.56 -3.52 -5.71
C ASN A 81 -4.72 -2.51 -5.79
N THR A 82 -5.70 -2.76 -6.65
CA THR A 82 -6.88 -1.89 -6.81
C THR A 82 -7.79 -1.98 -5.60
N ILE A 83 -7.96 -3.18 -5.03
CA ILE A 83 -8.73 -3.37 -3.80
C ILE A 83 -8.03 -2.66 -2.63
N SER A 84 -6.72 -2.79 -2.55
CA SER A 84 -5.94 -2.39 -1.38
C SER A 84 -5.50 -0.93 -1.38
N CYS A 85 -5.21 -0.34 -2.55
CA CYS A 85 -4.85 1.07 -2.70
C CYS A 85 -6.01 1.89 -3.28
N GLY A 86 -6.69 1.37 -4.30
CA GLY A 86 -7.79 2.06 -4.97
C GLY A 86 -9.01 2.24 -4.07
N ILE A 87 -9.64 1.14 -3.63
CA ILE A 87 -10.84 1.22 -2.77
C ILE A 87 -10.51 1.91 -1.45
N VAL A 88 -9.36 1.60 -0.84
CA VAL A 88 -8.88 2.27 0.38
C VAL A 88 -8.76 3.77 0.19
N SER A 89 -8.17 4.25 -0.90
CA SER A 89 -8.05 5.69 -1.15
C SER A 89 -9.42 6.36 -1.21
N ILE A 90 -10.39 5.77 -1.92
CA ILE A 90 -11.74 6.33 -2.06
C ILE A 90 -12.46 6.38 -0.70
N LEU A 91 -12.42 5.27 0.05
CA LEU A 91 -13.07 5.19 1.36
C LEU A 91 -12.40 6.14 2.36
N PHE A 92 -11.08 6.22 2.38
CA PHE A 92 -10.36 7.13 3.26
C PHE A 92 -10.57 8.61 2.90
N GLY A 93 -10.63 8.94 1.60
CA GLY A 93 -11.00 10.28 1.15
C GLY A 93 -12.42 10.68 1.57
N GLY A 94 -13.34 9.71 1.61
CA GLY A 94 -14.70 9.87 2.13
C GLY A 94 -14.77 10.20 3.62
N LEU A 95 -13.75 9.83 4.41
CA LEU A 95 -13.73 9.99 5.87
C LEU A 95 -13.82 11.47 6.30
N GLY A 96 -13.23 12.40 5.52
CA GLY A 96 -13.31 13.84 5.80
C GLY A 96 -14.74 14.40 5.70
N PHE A 97 -15.56 13.80 4.84
CA PHE A 97 -16.93 14.25 4.60
C PHE A 97 -17.96 13.73 5.62
N ILE A 98 -17.55 12.92 6.61
CA ILE A 98 -18.45 12.42 7.66
C ILE A 98 -18.65 13.42 8.80
N SER A 99 -19.91 13.77 9.07
CA SER A 99 -20.31 14.68 10.15
C SER A 99 -20.35 14.04 11.53
N LYS A 100 -20.29 14.89 12.58
CA LYS A 100 -20.28 14.46 13.99
C LYS A 100 -21.45 13.54 14.35
N ASP A 101 -22.62 13.74 13.74
CA ASP A 101 -23.82 12.93 13.96
C ASP A 101 -23.63 11.45 13.56
N GLN A 102 -22.69 11.15 12.66
CA GLN A 102 -22.42 9.81 12.15
C GLN A 102 -21.04 9.30 12.56
N LYS A 103 -20.61 9.65 13.77
CA LYS A 103 -19.28 9.29 14.29
C LYS A 103 -18.98 7.78 14.29
N TRP A 104 -19.99 6.92 14.52
CA TRP A 104 -19.84 5.47 14.42
C TRP A 104 -19.58 5.00 12.98
N VAL A 105 -20.17 5.65 11.98
CA VAL A 105 -19.95 5.34 10.56
C VAL A 105 -18.50 5.64 10.18
N ALA A 106 -17.95 6.77 10.62
CA ALA A 106 -16.53 7.07 10.44
C ALA A 106 -15.65 5.98 11.04
N MET A 107 -15.99 5.49 12.24
CA MET A 107 -15.26 4.42 12.91
C MET A 107 -15.26 3.13 12.09
N PHE A 108 -16.44 2.68 11.62
CA PHE A 108 -16.55 1.49 10.78
C PHE A 108 -15.80 1.65 9.45
N LEU A 109 -15.84 2.84 8.85
CA LEU A 109 -15.11 3.15 7.63
C LEU A 109 -13.60 3.03 7.84
N LEU A 110 -13.08 3.56 8.96
CA LEU A 110 -11.67 3.45 9.32
C LEU A 110 -11.25 1.99 9.52
N ILE A 111 -12.07 1.18 10.19
CA ILE A 111 -11.83 -0.27 10.37
C ILE A 111 -11.80 -0.97 9.01
N ALA A 112 -12.78 -0.71 8.15
CA ALA A 112 -12.87 -1.30 6.82
C ALA A 112 -11.63 -0.94 5.98
N VAL A 113 -11.20 0.32 6.02
CA VAL A 113 -9.99 0.79 5.32
C VAL A 113 -8.75 0.03 5.81
N ASN A 114 -8.55 -0.10 7.12
CA ASN A 114 -7.42 -0.85 7.68
C ASN A 114 -7.40 -2.32 7.25
N CYS A 115 -8.57 -2.97 7.27
CA CYS A 115 -8.70 -4.37 6.84
C CYS A 115 -8.43 -4.54 5.35
N LEU A 116 -8.94 -3.64 4.49
CA LEU A 116 -8.67 -3.69 3.06
C LEU A 116 -7.20 -3.41 2.74
N MET A 117 -6.57 -2.49 3.46
CA MET A 117 -5.15 -2.18 3.33
C MET A 117 -4.25 -3.37 3.67
N SER A 118 -4.73 -4.30 4.49
CA SER A 118 -4.00 -5.55 4.80
C SER A 118 -3.78 -6.43 3.57
N THR A 119 -4.59 -6.28 2.53
CA THR A 119 -4.48 -7.05 1.28
C THR A 119 -3.34 -6.59 0.36
N ASN A 120 -2.67 -5.48 0.68
CA ASN A 120 -1.52 -4.94 -0.07
C ASN A 120 -0.34 -5.92 -0.25
N CYS A 121 -0.22 -6.93 0.63
CA CYS A 121 0.82 -7.97 0.53
C CYS A 121 0.74 -8.77 -0.79
N ALA A 122 -0.44 -8.93 -1.38
CA ALA A 122 -0.66 -9.65 -2.64
C ALA A 122 -0.53 -8.76 -3.90
N GLY A 123 -0.30 -7.45 -3.73
CA GLY A 123 -0.16 -6.49 -4.83
C GLY A 123 1.30 -6.19 -5.15
N PHE A 124 1.75 -4.99 -4.76
CA PHE A 124 3.08 -4.47 -5.10
C PHE A 124 4.24 -5.30 -4.55
N TYR A 125 4.10 -5.94 -3.38
CA TYR A 125 5.14 -6.82 -2.83
C TYR A 125 5.38 -8.04 -3.73
N GLN A 126 4.31 -8.60 -4.29
CA GLN A 126 4.41 -9.72 -5.23
C GLN A 126 5.05 -9.23 -6.53
N CYS A 127 4.63 -8.09 -7.08
CA CYS A 127 5.25 -7.51 -8.28
C CYS A 127 6.77 -7.29 -8.09
N GLY A 128 7.18 -6.70 -6.97
CA GLY A 128 8.59 -6.51 -6.65
C GLY A 128 9.38 -7.81 -6.69
N ARG A 129 8.88 -8.87 -6.02
CA ARG A 129 9.51 -10.19 -5.96
C ARG A 129 9.59 -10.87 -7.33
N HIS A 130 8.53 -10.81 -8.13
CA HIS A 130 8.51 -11.39 -9.48
C HIS A 130 9.47 -10.68 -10.45
N VAL A 131 9.62 -9.36 -10.35
CA VAL A 131 10.53 -8.61 -11.21
C VAL A 131 11.99 -8.86 -10.86
N SER A 132 12.30 -9.03 -9.57
CA SER A 132 13.67 -9.15 -9.07
C SER A 132 14.21 -10.57 -8.91
N GLN A 133 13.33 -11.58 -8.87
CA GLN A 133 13.70 -13.00 -8.76
C GLN A 133 14.75 -13.24 -7.65
N GLN A 134 15.95 -13.69 -8.02
CA GLN A 134 17.09 -13.96 -7.12
C GLN A 134 17.55 -12.74 -6.29
N PHE A 135 17.24 -11.51 -6.71
CA PHE A 135 17.57 -10.28 -5.99
C PHE A 135 16.40 -9.73 -5.17
N ALA A 136 15.37 -10.54 -4.90
CA ALA A 136 14.17 -10.11 -4.18
C ALA A 136 14.46 -9.56 -2.79
N ASP A 137 15.37 -10.16 -2.03
CA ASP A 137 15.65 -9.71 -0.67
C ASP A 137 16.26 -8.29 -0.68
N VAL A 138 17.10 -7.98 -1.66
CA VAL A 138 17.67 -6.64 -1.86
C VAL A 138 16.59 -5.63 -2.26
N VAL A 139 15.66 -6.01 -3.15
CA VAL A 139 14.54 -5.13 -3.54
C VAL A 139 13.59 -4.88 -2.37
N ILE A 140 13.31 -5.89 -1.55
CA ILE A 140 12.45 -5.77 -0.37
C ILE A 140 13.13 -4.87 0.68
N ALA A 141 14.44 -4.98 0.87
CA ALA A 141 15.18 -4.06 1.74
C ALA A 141 15.09 -2.60 1.22
N ALA A 142 15.21 -2.39 -0.09
CA ALA A 142 15.03 -1.06 -0.69
C ALA A 142 13.59 -0.52 -0.51
N ILE A 143 12.57 -1.39 -0.63
CA ILE A 143 11.18 -1.03 -0.32
C ILE A 143 11.06 -0.53 1.13
N GLN A 144 11.69 -1.24 2.08
CA GLN A 144 11.62 -0.85 3.49
C GLN A 144 12.32 0.50 3.74
N PHE A 145 13.43 0.76 3.06
CA PHE A 145 14.09 2.05 3.11
C PHE A 145 13.19 3.18 2.60
N CYS A 146 12.55 2.99 1.43
CA CYS A 146 11.58 3.96 0.91
C CYS A 146 10.43 4.19 1.88
N LYS A 147 9.94 3.12 2.51
CA LYS A 147 8.91 3.18 3.55
C LYS A 147 9.34 4.07 4.72
N CYS A 148 10.58 3.99 5.20
CA CYS A 148 11.04 4.86 6.29
C CYS A 148 10.94 6.37 5.96
N LEU A 149 10.98 6.77 4.69
CA LEU A 149 10.77 8.16 4.29
C LEU A 149 9.34 8.65 4.58
N ALA A 150 8.36 7.74 4.61
CA ALA A 150 6.96 8.06 4.93
C ALA A 150 6.79 8.65 6.33
N LEU A 151 7.66 8.27 7.28
CA LEU A 151 7.64 8.77 8.66
C LEU A 151 7.91 10.27 8.74
N PHE A 152 8.65 10.84 7.78
CA PHE A 152 8.89 12.27 7.70
C PHE A 152 7.83 12.97 6.82
N PHE A 153 7.38 12.29 5.77
CA PHE A 153 6.44 12.83 4.81
C PHE A 153 5.07 13.12 5.40
N VAL A 154 4.51 12.18 6.18
CA VAL A 154 3.14 12.33 6.71
C VAL A 154 3.03 13.48 7.71
N PRO A 155 3.92 13.61 8.71
CA PRO A 155 3.91 14.78 9.59
C PRO A 155 4.12 16.09 8.86
N ALA A 156 4.94 16.11 7.81
CA ALA A 156 5.12 17.32 6.99
C ALA A 156 3.83 17.72 6.26
N ILE A 157 3.08 16.76 5.71
CA ILE A 157 1.76 17.03 5.10
C ILE A 157 0.78 17.54 6.15
N VAL A 158 0.68 16.89 7.31
CA VAL A 158 -0.25 17.32 8.35
C VAL A 158 0.12 18.71 8.85
N ALA A 159 1.40 18.99 9.11
CA ALA A 159 1.84 20.32 9.52
C ALA A 159 1.58 21.42 8.46
N ALA A 160 1.59 21.07 7.17
CA ALA A 160 1.30 22.00 6.09
C ALA A 160 -0.21 22.22 5.86
N THR A 161 -1.06 21.28 6.25
CA THR A 161 -2.51 21.29 5.96
C THR A 161 -3.38 21.58 7.18
N VAL A 162 -2.95 21.18 8.37
CA VAL A 162 -3.66 21.33 9.64
C VAL A 162 -2.92 22.33 10.51
N THR A 163 -3.47 23.54 10.58
CA THR A 163 -3.03 24.61 11.50
C THR A 163 -3.88 24.64 12.77
N ASP A 164 -5.20 24.39 12.63
CA ASP A 164 -6.14 24.23 13.74
C ASP A 164 -6.67 22.80 13.77
N GLU A 165 -6.35 22.07 14.85
CA GLU A 165 -6.76 20.68 15.03
C GLU A 165 -8.28 20.52 15.21
N SER A 166 -9.00 21.59 15.57
CA SER A 166 -10.46 21.57 15.75
C SER A 166 -11.21 21.74 14.43
N ASP A 167 -10.53 22.22 13.39
CA ASP A 167 -11.15 22.51 12.10
C ASP A 167 -11.22 21.26 11.21
N ARG A 168 -12.45 20.78 11.05
CA ARG A 168 -12.76 19.63 10.19
C ARG A 168 -12.36 19.86 8.73
N TYR A 169 -12.44 21.08 8.22
CA TYR A 169 -12.16 21.36 6.82
C TYR A 169 -10.68 21.12 6.49
N GLN A 170 -9.79 21.47 7.42
CA GLN A 170 -8.35 21.27 7.32
C GLN A 170 -7.98 19.78 7.35
N TRP A 171 -8.57 19.01 8.27
CA TRP A 171 -8.41 17.56 8.30
C TRP A 171 -8.93 16.87 7.03
N SER A 172 -10.07 17.32 6.52
CA SER A 172 -10.63 16.80 5.27
C SER A 172 -9.68 17.05 4.10
N HIS A 173 -9.02 18.21 4.04
CA HIS A 173 -8.00 18.49 3.03
C HIS A 173 -6.79 17.56 3.17
N ALA A 174 -6.27 17.35 4.38
CA ALA A 174 -5.16 16.44 4.62
C ALA A 174 -5.49 15.00 4.15
N PHE A 175 -6.69 14.50 4.47
CA PHE A 175 -7.14 13.18 4.06
C PHE A 175 -7.36 13.08 2.54
N LEU A 176 -7.89 14.12 1.91
CA LEU A 176 -8.07 14.17 0.46
C LEU A 176 -6.74 14.20 -0.29
N VAL A 177 -5.75 14.96 0.19
CA VAL A 177 -4.41 14.99 -0.39
C VAL A 177 -3.78 13.60 -0.32
N MET A 178 -3.81 12.94 0.85
CA MET A 178 -3.25 11.60 1.00
C MET A 178 -4.00 10.55 0.17
N SER A 179 -5.33 10.62 0.14
CA SER A 179 -6.18 9.77 -0.69
C SER A 179 -5.84 9.95 -2.17
N GLY A 180 -5.73 11.19 -2.65
CA GLY A 180 -5.38 11.50 -4.04
C GLY A 180 -4.00 10.94 -4.42
N LEU A 181 -2.99 11.11 -3.56
CA LEU A 181 -1.66 10.56 -3.81
C LEU A 181 -1.66 9.02 -3.85
N LEU A 182 -2.42 8.36 -2.97
CA LEU A 182 -2.55 6.90 -2.99
C LEU A 182 -3.30 6.41 -4.25
N LEU A 183 -4.30 7.17 -4.70
CA LEU A 183 -5.03 6.89 -5.93
C LEU A 183 -4.10 7.00 -7.15
N VAL A 184 -3.24 8.02 -7.20
CA VAL A 184 -2.20 8.16 -8.24
C VAL A 184 -1.24 6.98 -8.23
N ALA A 185 -0.82 6.49 -7.06
CA ALA A 185 0.00 5.29 -6.95
C ALA A 185 -0.72 4.03 -7.48
N ASN A 186 -2.02 3.91 -7.23
CA ASN A 186 -2.82 2.83 -7.81
C ASN A 186 -2.92 2.95 -9.34
N PHE A 187 -3.09 4.16 -9.88
CA PHE A 187 -3.09 4.37 -11.33
C PHE A 187 -1.73 4.03 -11.95
N SER A 188 -0.62 4.41 -11.32
CA SER A 188 0.71 4.08 -11.83
C SER A 188 0.95 2.57 -11.87
N ALA A 189 0.38 1.81 -10.93
CA ALA A 189 0.47 0.35 -10.94
C ALA A 189 -0.10 -0.28 -12.23
N TYR A 190 -1.21 0.23 -12.77
CA TYR A 190 -1.76 -0.29 -14.03
C TYR A 190 -0.81 -0.15 -15.23
N PHE A 191 -0.06 0.93 -15.30
CA PHE A 191 0.88 1.18 -16.40
C PHE A 191 2.18 0.41 -16.24
N PHE A 192 2.71 0.32 -15.02
CA PHE A 192 4.09 -0.14 -14.79
C PHE A 192 4.21 -1.55 -14.19
N PHE A 193 3.16 -2.15 -13.63
CA PHE A 193 3.28 -3.50 -13.08
C PHE A 193 3.56 -4.51 -14.19
N THR A 194 4.52 -5.38 -13.91
CA THR A 194 4.90 -6.48 -14.80
C THR A 194 5.17 -7.72 -13.97
N ASP A 195 4.79 -8.86 -14.52
CA ASP A 195 5.07 -10.19 -13.96
C ASP A 195 6.36 -10.79 -14.55
N GLN A 196 6.94 -10.13 -15.55
CA GLN A 196 8.12 -10.62 -16.24
C GLN A 196 9.41 -10.32 -15.45
N PRO A 197 10.36 -11.28 -15.41
CA PRO A 197 11.66 -11.07 -14.80
C PRO A 197 12.42 -9.95 -15.53
N ALA A 198 13.02 -9.03 -14.77
CA ALA A 198 13.77 -7.91 -15.34
C ALA A 198 15.02 -8.38 -16.09
N GLU A 199 15.50 -7.61 -17.05
CA GLU A 199 16.70 -7.98 -17.86
C GLU A 199 17.92 -8.29 -17.00
N PHE A 200 18.13 -7.59 -15.88
CA PHE A 200 19.24 -7.84 -14.96
C PHE A 200 19.15 -9.18 -14.20
N THR A 201 18.02 -9.89 -14.29
CA THR A 201 17.84 -11.22 -13.70
C THR A 201 18.06 -12.35 -14.69
N LYS A 202 18.14 -12.05 -16.00
CA LYS A 202 18.45 -13.04 -17.02
C LYS A 202 19.96 -13.32 -16.94
N THR A 203 20.32 -14.50 -16.46
CA THR A 203 21.70 -14.98 -16.59
C THR A 203 22.00 -15.06 -18.09
N ASN A 204 23.02 -14.36 -18.56
CA ASN A 204 23.58 -14.67 -19.87
C ASN A 204 24.05 -16.13 -19.79
N GLU A 205 23.32 -17.08 -20.40
CA GLU A 205 23.92 -18.38 -20.67
C GLU A 205 25.17 -18.09 -21.51
N PRO A 206 26.39 -18.47 -21.07
CA PRO A 206 27.52 -18.46 -21.97
C PRO A 206 27.16 -19.38 -23.15
N GLN A 207 27.27 -18.86 -24.37
CA GLN A 207 26.98 -19.56 -25.64
C GLN A 207 27.73 -20.89 -25.80
N GLU A 208 28.68 -21.23 -24.92
CA GLU A 208 29.43 -22.49 -24.90
C GLU A 208 28.58 -23.75 -24.67
N PHE A 209 27.40 -23.67 -24.04
CA PHE A 209 26.55 -24.86 -23.83
C PHE A 209 25.64 -25.19 -25.03
N GLN A 210 25.52 -24.30 -26.01
CA GLN A 210 24.85 -24.62 -27.28
C GLN A 210 25.80 -25.32 -28.26
N SER A 211 27.08 -24.92 -28.34
CA SER A 211 28.03 -25.57 -29.25
C SER A 211 28.39 -27.02 -28.88
N MET A 212 28.38 -27.39 -27.59
CA MET A 212 28.58 -28.78 -27.17
C MET A 212 27.41 -29.73 -27.47
N LYS A 213 26.22 -29.21 -27.75
CA LYS A 213 25.06 -30.04 -28.17
C LYS A 213 25.09 -30.32 -29.67
N ASP A 214 25.57 -29.37 -30.47
CA ASP A 214 25.68 -29.53 -31.93
C ASP A 214 26.91 -30.36 -32.35
N GLU A 215 27.96 -30.45 -31.52
CA GLU A 215 29.14 -31.31 -31.77
C GLU A 215 28.94 -32.79 -31.36
N LYS A 216 27.81 -33.12 -30.74
CA LYS A 216 27.45 -34.48 -30.31
C LYS A 216 26.32 -35.12 -31.14
N LEU A 217 25.98 -34.53 -32.27
CA LEU A 217 24.98 -35.04 -33.23
C LEU A 217 25.67 -35.44 -34.54
#